data_AF-A0A2A2K0E1-F1
#
_entry.id   AF-A0A2A2K0E1-F1
#
_cell.length_a   1.000
_cell.length_b   1.000
_cell.length_c   1.000
_cell.angle_alpha   90.00
_cell.angle_beta   90.00
_cell.angle_gamma   90.00
#
_symmetry.space_group_name_H-M   'P 1'
#
loop_
_entity.id
_entity.type
_entity.pdbx_description
1 polymer ?
#
loop_
_entity_poly.entity_id
_entity_poly.type
_entity_poly.pdbx_seq_one_letter_code
_entity_poly.pdbx_strand_id
1 'polypeptide(L)'
;MQPVTTVSGTAYPWGAKNIDTDIIIPAHWLKTITRSGLGRGAFETVRAQPGNVFDDPRYAGAPILIAGDNFGCGSSREHAAWALADMGVKAVIAPSFSDIFSGNAFKNGIVPVRSSRAAPGSGVGADMRALLSTAPGGPETLELTESPDPVPAKGQVLVAVKACAINYPDVLIIEDKYQFKPQRPFAPGGEIAGVIEALGEGITDWQVGDRVMGVIGHGGLASKIATEPQRLYRLPEDRSFAEGAALILTYATTIHALLDRGRLAEGQSLLVLGAAGGVGLAAIELGKAYGARVVAAVSSEEKAAAAKAAGADETIIYGRAPFDKDQSKALAEQFKAAGGRGGFDVIYDPVGGDYAEPALRSIAWEGRYLVVGFPAGIPKLPLNLTLLKSCDVCGVFWGAFAARDPQANAAHVDTLFRLWREGRIAPRVTETFAFERGGDAIAKMAARGAIGKLVVEVG
;
A
#
# COMPACT_ATOMS: atom_id res chain seq x y z
N MET A 1 -4.03 -16.68 54.97
CA MET A 1 -3.29 -16.16 53.80
C MET A 1 -2.57 -14.91 54.25
N GLN A 2 -1.29 -14.72 53.91
CA GLN A 2 -0.63 -13.45 54.20
C GLN A 2 -1.16 -12.38 53.22
N PRO A 3 -1.56 -11.18 53.69
CA PRO A 3 -1.97 -10.11 52.81
C PRO A 3 -0.84 -9.72 51.85
N VAL A 4 -1.13 -9.63 50.56
CA VAL A 4 -0.18 -9.13 49.56
C VAL A 4 -0.26 -7.60 49.59
N THR A 5 0.75 -6.95 50.17
CA THR A 5 0.85 -5.48 50.25
C THR A 5 1.74 -4.89 49.16
N THR A 6 2.77 -5.63 48.74
CA THR A 6 3.70 -5.22 47.68
C THR A 6 4.25 -6.46 46.99
N VAL A 7 4.33 -6.43 45.66
CA VAL A 7 5.01 -7.44 44.85
C VAL A 7 6.06 -6.73 44.01
N SER A 8 7.31 -7.15 44.13
CA SER A 8 8.42 -6.63 43.33
C SER A 8 9.33 -7.79 42.91
N GLY A 9 9.98 -7.64 41.76
CA GLY A 9 10.90 -8.64 41.22
C GLY A 9 10.89 -8.62 39.70
N THR A 10 11.70 -9.52 39.12
CA THR A 10 11.71 -9.78 37.68
C THR A 10 10.34 -10.32 37.26
N ALA A 11 9.89 -9.98 36.05
CA ALA A 11 8.65 -10.47 35.50
C ALA A 11 8.91 -11.44 34.34
N TYR A 12 8.04 -12.42 34.14
CA TYR A 12 7.96 -13.19 32.89
C TYR A 12 7.30 -12.30 31.81
N PRO A 13 8.02 -11.86 30.76
CA PRO A 13 7.46 -11.00 29.71
C PRO A 13 6.71 -11.82 28.65
N TRP A 14 5.71 -12.60 29.05
CA TRP A 14 5.11 -13.59 28.16
C TRP A 14 4.29 -12.96 27.03
N GLY A 15 3.44 -11.98 27.35
CA GLY A 15 2.69 -11.16 26.39
C GLY A 15 1.73 -11.90 25.45
N ALA A 16 1.58 -13.22 25.60
CA ALA A 16 0.63 -14.02 24.86
C ALA A 16 -0.82 -13.63 25.20
N LYS A 17 -1.69 -13.65 24.19
CA LYS A 17 -3.08 -13.18 24.25
C LYS A 17 -4.06 -14.35 24.35
N ASN A 18 -5.24 -14.12 24.93
CA ASN A 18 -6.35 -15.05 25.06
C ASN A 18 -5.94 -16.36 25.75
N ILE A 19 -5.34 -16.24 26.93
CA ILE A 19 -4.83 -17.39 27.67
C ILE A 19 -5.97 -18.15 28.32
N ASP A 20 -6.28 -19.34 27.81
CA ASP A 20 -7.21 -20.26 28.45
C ASP A 20 -6.57 -20.90 29.71
N THR A 21 -7.37 -21.17 30.73
CA THR A 21 -6.97 -21.97 31.89
C THR A 21 -6.34 -23.33 31.56
N ASP A 22 -6.73 -23.98 30.46
CA ASP A 22 -6.12 -25.22 29.98
C ASP A 22 -4.70 -25.01 29.42
N ILE A 23 -4.38 -23.79 28.96
CA ILE A 23 -3.01 -23.40 28.59
C ILE A 23 -2.17 -23.20 29.86
N ILE A 24 -2.77 -22.64 30.92
CA ILE A 24 -2.08 -22.46 32.21
C ILE A 24 -1.78 -23.84 32.82
N ILE A 25 -2.74 -24.76 32.81
CA ILE A 25 -2.57 -26.12 33.33
C ILE A 25 -3.44 -27.11 32.54
N PRO A 26 -2.86 -28.04 31.78
CA PRO A 26 -3.63 -28.98 30.98
C PRO A 26 -4.53 -29.92 31.80
N ALA A 27 -5.62 -30.38 31.20
CA ALA A 27 -6.64 -31.19 31.85
C ALA A 27 -6.13 -32.49 32.51
N HIS A 28 -5.07 -33.12 32.00
CA HIS A 28 -4.53 -34.36 32.59
C HIS A 28 -3.89 -34.17 33.96
N TRP A 29 -3.52 -32.94 34.33
CA TRP A 29 -2.96 -32.61 35.64
C TRP A 29 -4.00 -32.50 36.76
N LEU A 30 -5.29 -32.58 36.42
CA LEU A 30 -6.37 -32.13 37.30
C LEU A 30 -7.04 -33.24 38.10
N LYS A 31 -6.46 -34.44 38.06
CA LYS A 31 -6.91 -35.60 38.83
C LYS A 31 -6.43 -35.56 40.29
N THR A 32 -5.78 -34.47 40.72
CA THR A 32 -5.27 -34.31 42.09
C THR A 32 -6.08 -33.32 42.92
N ILE A 33 -6.15 -33.60 44.22
CA ILE A 33 -6.69 -32.71 45.26
C ILE A 33 -5.60 -31.94 46.01
N THR A 34 -4.32 -32.22 45.72
CA THR A 34 -3.18 -31.53 46.34
C THR A 34 -2.91 -30.21 45.65
N ARG A 35 -2.74 -29.13 46.44
CA ARG A 35 -2.47 -27.78 45.92
C ARG A 35 -1.02 -27.56 45.47
N SER A 36 -0.10 -28.42 45.91
CA SER A 36 1.34 -28.34 45.61
C SER A 36 1.75 -29.30 44.50
N GLY A 37 2.87 -28.99 43.84
CA GLY A 37 3.46 -29.82 42.78
C GLY A 37 2.78 -29.68 41.42
N LEU A 38 1.87 -28.71 41.25
CA LEU A 38 1.21 -28.40 39.98
C LEU A 38 2.05 -27.47 39.10
N GLY A 39 3.03 -26.76 39.65
CA GLY A 39 3.93 -25.87 38.91
C GLY A 39 4.73 -26.60 37.82
N ARG A 40 4.98 -27.90 38.00
CA ARG A 40 5.65 -28.74 36.97
C ARG A 40 4.84 -28.91 35.69
N GLY A 41 3.51 -28.88 35.79
CA GLY A 41 2.59 -28.96 34.67
C GLY A 41 2.13 -27.60 34.15
N ALA A 42 2.53 -26.52 34.82
CA ALA A 42 2.14 -25.18 34.43
C ALA A 42 2.75 -24.83 33.06
N PHE A 43 1.91 -24.35 32.16
CA PHE A 43 2.29 -23.99 30.79
C PHE A 43 2.99 -25.12 30.01
N GLU A 44 2.67 -26.38 30.29
CA GLU A 44 3.35 -27.56 29.70
C GLU A 44 3.47 -27.46 28.16
N THR A 45 2.39 -27.10 27.48
CA THR A 45 2.36 -26.96 26.02
C THR A 45 3.22 -25.81 25.50
N VAL A 46 3.34 -24.74 26.28
CA VAL A 46 4.20 -23.58 25.96
C VAL A 46 5.67 -23.93 26.23
N ARG A 47 5.94 -24.63 27.33
CA ARG A 47 7.29 -25.07 27.73
C ARG A 47 7.88 -26.13 26.80
N ALA A 48 7.03 -26.86 26.08
CA ALA A 48 7.46 -27.75 25.01
C ALA A 48 8.07 -27.02 23.80
N GLN A 49 7.85 -25.71 23.65
CA GLN A 49 8.42 -24.92 22.55
C GLN A 49 9.86 -24.49 22.87
N PRO A 50 10.81 -24.61 21.92
CA PRO A 50 12.17 -24.08 22.09
C PRO A 50 12.17 -22.58 22.34
N GLY A 51 12.98 -22.12 23.30
CA GLY A 51 13.12 -20.69 23.61
C GLY A 51 11.94 -20.07 24.38
N ASN A 52 11.10 -20.89 25.02
CA ASN A 52 9.99 -20.39 25.82
C ASN A 52 10.46 -19.53 27.01
N VAL A 53 9.62 -18.56 27.39
CA VAL A 53 9.94 -17.58 28.45
C VAL A 53 9.99 -18.19 29.86
N PHE A 54 9.33 -19.33 30.08
CA PHE A 54 9.17 -19.92 31.41
C PHE A 54 10.36 -20.79 31.83
N ASP A 55 11.13 -21.31 30.87
CA ASP A 55 12.37 -22.06 31.10
C ASP A 55 13.63 -21.20 30.89
N ASP A 56 13.47 -19.92 30.52
CA ASP A 56 14.59 -18.98 30.42
C ASP A 56 15.19 -18.69 31.82
N PRO A 57 16.49 -18.98 32.05
CA PRO A 57 17.13 -18.76 33.33
C PRO A 57 17.04 -17.32 33.85
N ARG A 58 16.88 -16.33 32.96
CA ARG A 58 16.74 -14.90 33.33
C ARG A 58 15.47 -14.61 34.12
N TYR A 59 14.43 -15.42 33.94
CA TYR A 59 13.12 -15.20 34.55
C TYR A 59 12.75 -16.29 35.57
N ALA A 60 13.65 -17.25 35.83
CA ALA A 60 13.40 -18.35 36.75
C ALA A 60 12.96 -17.85 38.14
N GLY A 61 11.76 -18.27 38.56
CA GLY A 61 11.19 -17.87 39.85
C GLY A 61 10.64 -16.45 39.91
N ALA A 62 10.43 -15.80 38.76
CA ALA A 62 9.85 -14.45 38.69
C ALA A 62 8.48 -14.39 39.39
N PRO A 63 8.26 -13.46 40.34
CA PRO A 63 6.99 -13.35 41.05
C PRO A 63 5.89 -12.66 40.25
N ILE A 64 6.20 -12.13 39.06
CA ILE A 64 5.26 -11.37 38.23
C ILE A 64 5.15 -12.05 36.86
N LEU A 65 3.93 -12.27 36.38
CA LEU A 65 3.64 -12.72 35.02
C LEU A 65 2.98 -11.58 34.24
N ILE A 66 3.51 -11.24 33.08
CA ILE A 66 2.92 -10.24 32.21
C ILE A 66 2.34 -10.94 30.98
N ALA A 67 1.03 -10.81 30.77
CA ALA A 67 0.31 -11.40 29.65
C ALA A 67 -0.29 -10.33 28.72
N GLY A 68 -0.66 -10.75 27.52
CA GLY A 68 -1.37 -9.93 26.55
C GLY A 68 -2.86 -9.84 26.84
N ASP A 69 -3.64 -9.47 25.82
CA ASP A 69 -5.09 -9.27 25.92
C ASP A 69 -5.78 -10.52 26.47
N ASN A 70 -6.56 -10.40 27.55
CA ASN A 70 -7.39 -11.46 28.14
C ASN A 70 -6.62 -12.68 28.72
N PHE A 71 -6.64 -12.82 30.05
CA PHE A 71 -5.96 -13.91 30.77
C PHE A 71 -6.91 -14.75 31.63
N GLY A 72 -6.75 -16.07 31.57
CA GLY A 72 -7.53 -17.05 32.33
C GLY A 72 -8.94 -17.24 31.81
N CYS A 73 -9.18 -17.13 30.50
CA CYS A 73 -10.46 -17.46 29.89
C CYS A 73 -10.72 -18.98 29.93
N GLY A 74 -11.96 -19.40 29.68
CA GLY A 74 -12.34 -20.82 29.69
C GLY A 74 -13.05 -21.29 30.96
N SER A 75 -13.38 -22.60 30.98
CA SER A 75 -14.09 -23.23 32.09
C SER A 75 -13.18 -23.35 33.31
N SER A 76 -13.34 -22.43 34.25
CA SER A 76 -12.45 -22.25 35.40
C SER A 76 -12.15 -23.53 36.19
N ARG A 77 -10.88 -23.69 36.58
CA ARG A 77 -10.40 -24.72 37.51
C ARG A 77 -9.43 -24.05 38.48
N GLU A 78 -9.67 -24.15 39.80
CA GLU A 78 -8.82 -23.53 40.85
C GLU A 78 -7.34 -23.95 40.72
N HIS A 79 -7.08 -25.12 40.13
CA HIS A 79 -5.76 -25.63 39.79
C HIS A 79 -4.90 -24.68 38.97
N ALA A 80 -5.48 -23.82 38.12
CA ALA A 80 -4.70 -22.83 37.36
C ALA A 80 -4.04 -21.80 38.28
N ALA A 81 -4.76 -21.34 39.31
CA ALA A 81 -4.20 -20.44 40.32
C ALA A 81 -3.16 -21.17 41.20
N TRP A 82 -3.38 -22.45 41.52
CA TRP A 82 -2.40 -23.24 42.26
C TRP A 82 -1.11 -23.48 41.49
N ALA A 83 -1.21 -23.80 40.20
CA ALA A 83 -0.07 -23.99 39.32
C ALA A 83 0.80 -22.73 39.25
N LEU A 84 0.18 -21.56 39.07
CA LEU A 84 0.87 -20.27 39.10
C LEU A 84 1.51 -19.98 40.46
N ALA A 85 0.81 -20.25 41.56
CA ALA A 85 1.34 -20.04 42.91
C ALA A 85 2.55 -20.94 43.20
N ASP A 86 2.52 -22.19 42.73
CA ASP A 86 3.59 -23.19 42.88
C ASP A 86 4.82 -22.84 42.02
N MET A 87 4.63 -22.13 40.89
CA MET A 87 5.72 -21.47 40.14
C MET A 87 6.33 -20.26 40.84
N GLY A 88 5.71 -19.78 41.93
CA GLY A 88 6.14 -18.58 42.65
C GLY A 88 5.48 -17.27 42.19
N VAL A 89 4.52 -17.32 41.25
CA VAL A 89 3.82 -16.12 40.76
C VAL A 89 2.92 -15.56 41.86
N LYS A 90 3.03 -14.25 42.10
CA LYS A 90 2.26 -13.46 43.09
C LYS A 90 1.44 -12.36 42.44
N ALA A 91 1.76 -11.94 41.22
CA ALA A 91 0.97 -11.00 40.46
C ALA A 91 0.90 -11.39 38.98
N VAL A 92 -0.27 -11.18 38.37
CA VAL A 92 -0.45 -11.31 36.92
C VAL A 92 -0.92 -9.96 36.38
N ILE A 93 -0.24 -9.42 35.38
CA ILE A 93 -0.56 -8.15 34.74
C ILE A 93 -1.12 -8.45 33.35
N ALA A 94 -2.35 -8.02 33.07
CA ALA A 94 -3.00 -8.17 31.77
C ALA A 94 -4.07 -7.08 31.56
N PRO A 95 -4.47 -6.75 30.32
CA PRO A 95 -5.54 -5.78 30.07
C PRO A 95 -6.92 -6.22 30.58
N SER A 96 -7.19 -7.52 30.59
CA SER A 96 -8.44 -8.10 31.10
C SER A 96 -8.24 -9.51 31.65
N PHE A 97 -9.15 -9.93 32.52
CA PHE A 97 -9.18 -11.26 33.15
C PHE A 97 -10.60 -11.79 33.10
N SER A 98 -10.78 -13.11 33.03
CA SER A 98 -12.09 -13.70 33.32
C SER A 98 -12.43 -13.54 34.80
N ASP A 99 -13.72 -13.33 35.12
CA ASP A 99 -14.16 -13.08 36.49
C ASP A 99 -13.88 -14.28 37.41
N ILE A 100 -14.04 -15.49 36.89
CA ILE A 100 -13.84 -16.72 37.67
C ILE A 100 -12.36 -16.94 37.97
N PHE A 101 -11.47 -16.75 36.97
CA PHE A 101 -10.03 -16.84 37.22
C PHE A 101 -9.58 -15.75 38.21
N SER A 102 -10.02 -14.51 38.03
CA SER A 102 -9.68 -13.39 38.91
C SER A 102 -10.06 -13.68 40.37
N GLY A 103 -11.28 -14.20 40.59
CA GLY A 103 -11.73 -14.61 41.92
C GLY A 103 -10.87 -15.72 42.54
N ASN A 104 -10.49 -16.72 41.75
CA ASN A 104 -9.65 -17.82 42.22
C ASN A 104 -8.20 -17.40 42.45
N ALA A 105 -7.63 -16.54 41.62
CA ALA A 105 -6.30 -15.97 41.80
C ALA A 105 -6.21 -15.20 43.11
N PHE A 106 -7.18 -14.31 43.38
CA PHE A 106 -7.23 -13.53 44.61
C PHE A 106 -7.35 -14.43 45.85
N LYS A 107 -8.24 -15.44 45.80
CA LYS A 107 -8.38 -16.47 46.86
C LYS A 107 -7.15 -17.35 47.06
N ASN A 108 -6.15 -17.28 46.20
CA ASN A 108 -4.90 -18.04 46.33
C ASN A 108 -3.68 -17.12 46.52
N GLY A 109 -3.90 -15.81 46.76
CA GLY A 109 -2.82 -14.86 47.05
C GLY A 109 -2.05 -14.41 45.81
N ILE A 110 -2.68 -14.49 44.64
CA ILE A 110 -2.19 -13.91 43.38
C ILE A 110 -3.02 -12.66 43.09
N VAL A 111 -2.36 -11.55 42.78
CA VAL A 111 -3.01 -10.27 42.49
C VAL A 111 -3.15 -10.07 40.98
N PRO A 112 -4.37 -10.08 40.41
CA PRO A 112 -4.61 -9.67 39.03
C PRO A 112 -4.56 -8.15 38.92
N VAL A 113 -3.64 -7.62 38.13
CA VAL A 113 -3.45 -6.19 37.91
C VAL A 113 -3.91 -5.85 36.49
N ARG A 114 -4.99 -5.08 36.37
CA ARG A 114 -5.48 -4.61 35.07
C ARG A 114 -4.60 -3.48 34.56
N SER A 115 -4.04 -3.63 33.37
CA SER A 115 -3.22 -2.60 32.70
C SER A 115 -3.97 -1.98 31.52
N SER A 116 -3.89 -0.66 31.35
CA SER A 116 -4.44 0.03 30.16
C SER A 116 -3.54 -0.08 28.92
N ARG A 117 -2.32 -0.61 29.07
CA ARG A 117 -1.38 -0.91 27.98
C ARG A 117 -1.22 -2.42 27.84
N ALA A 118 -1.32 -2.93 26.61
CA ALA A 118 -0.92 -4.29 26.29
C ALA A 118 0.57 -4.46 26.64
N ALA A 119 0.90 -5.60 27.23
CA ALA A 119 2.26 -5.93 27.61
C ALA A 119 3.22 -5.94 26.41
N PRO A 120 4.46 -5.45 26.55
CA PRO A 120 5.51 -5.78 25.59
C PRO A 120 5.80 -7.28 25.73
N GLY A 121 5.20 -8.08 24.85
CA GLY A 121 5.42 -9.52 24.77
C GLY A 121 6.76 -9.85 24.16
N SER A 122 7.39 -10.91 24.65
CA SER A 122 8.56 -11.55 24.02
C SER A 122 8.17 -12.54 22.91
N GLY A 123 6.91 -12.52 22.45
CA GLY A 123 6.52 -13.14 21.19
C GLY A 123 6.85 -12.20 20.05
N VAL A 124 7.58 -12.67 19.05
CA VAL A 124 7.68 -12.04 17.73
C VAL A 124 6.28 -12.07 17.07
N GLY A 125 5.36 -11.23 17.56
CA GLY A 125 4.34 -10.67 16.70
C GLY A 125 5.06 -9.58 15.94
N ALA A 126 5.20 -9.72 14.62
CA ALA A 126 5.82 -8.66 13.84
C ALA A 126 5.01 -7.38 14.10
N ASP A 127 5.64 -6.36 14.66
CA ASP A 127 5.03 -5.04 14.69
C ASP A 127 5.03 -4.53 13.24
N MET A 128 3.85 -4.18 12.76
CA MET A 128 3.69 -3.50 11.48
C MET A 128 4.35 -2.12 11.59
N ARG A 129 5.39 -1.94 10.79
CA ARG A 129 6.06 -0.66 10.55
C ARG A 129 5.31 0.12 9.47
N ALA A 130 5.08 1.41 9.65
CA ALA A 130 4.42 2.30 8.69
C ALA A 130 5.02 3.72 8.69
N LEU A 131 5.05 4.36 7.52
CA LEU A 131 5.28 5.80 7.40
C LEU A 131 3.93 6.52 7.45
N LEU A 132 3.58 7.12 8.57
CA LEU A 132 2.28 7.75 8.80
C LEU A 132 2.30 9.26 8.53
N SER A 133 1.27 9.75 7.84
CA SER A 133 0.88 11.16 7.85
C SER A 133 -0.01 11.39 9.07
N THR A 134 0.53 12.09 10.06
CA THR A 134 -0.16 12.47 11.31
C THR A 134 -0.79 13.87 11.21
N ALA A 135 -0.23 14.74 10.37
CA ALA A 135 -0.73 16.05 10.04
C ALA A 135 -0.63 16.34 8.52
N PRO A 136 -1.45 17.27 7.98
CA PRO A 136 -1.27 17.74 6.60
C PRO A 136 0.10 18.39 6.42
N GLY A 137 0.79 18.04 5.33
CA GLY A 137 2.13 18.56 5.07
C GLY A 137 2.81 17.86 3.89
N GLY A 138 4.07 18.20 3.67
CA GLY A 138 4.92 17.52 2.69
C GLY A 138 5.47 16.20 3.23
N PRO A 139 6.26 15.47 2.43
CA PRO A 139 6.82 14.18 2.81
C PRO A 139 7.74 14.23 4.04
N GLU A 140 8.30 15.40 4.37
CA GLU A 140 9.11 15.63 5.57
C GLU A 140 8.32 15.48 6.89
N THR A 141 6.97 15.48 6.83
CA THR A 141 6.13 15.30 8.01
C THR A 141 5.75 13.85 8.27
N LEU A 142 6.22 12.91 7.44
CA LEU A 142 5.94 11.48 7.62
C LEU A 142 6.73 10.90 8.79
N GLU A 143 6.02 10.21 9.67
CA GLU A 143 6.59 9.59 10.86
C GLU A 143 6.68 8.08 10.68
N LEU A 144 7.87 7.50 10.84
CA LEU A 144 8.02 6.05 10.92
C LEU A 144 7.53 5.57 12.29
N THR A 145 6.50 4.74 12.28
CA THR A 145 5.87 4.20 13.48
C THR A 145 5.83 2.68 13.46
N GLU A 146 5.72 2.08 14.64
CA GLU A 146 5.48 0.66 14.84
C GLU A 146 4.14 0.49 15.55
N SER A 147 3.36 -0.50 15.11
CA SER A 147 2.06 -0.81 15.67
C SER A 147 1.75 -2.29 15.50
N PRO A 148 0.82 -2.88 16.27
CA PRO A 148 0.43 -4.27 16.05
C PRO A 148 -0.06 -4.51 14.61
N ASP A 149 0.25 -5.68 14.07
CA ASP A 149 -0.26 -6.10 12.76
C ASP A 149 -1.79 -5.92 12.66
N PRO A 150 -2.30 -5.41 11.53
CA PRO A 150 -3.74 -5.33 11.32
C PRO A 150 -4.33 -6.73 11.17
N VAL A 151 -5.49 -6.95 11.78
CA VAL A 151 -6.26 -8.20 11.64
C VAL A 151 -7.28 -8.01 10.51
N PRO A 152 -7.29 -8.85 9.46
CA PRO A 152 -8.23 -8.68 8.36
C PRO A 152 -9.67 -8.93 8.84
N ALA A 153 -10.57 -7.99 8.55
CA ALA A 153 -11.99 -8.15 8.82
C ALA A 153 -12.65 -9.15 7.86
N LYS A 154 -13.92 -9.48 8.09
CA LYS A 154 -14.74 -10.26 7.13
C LYS A 154 -14.65 -9.64 5.74
N GLY A 155 -14.34 -10.45 4.73
CA GLY A 155 -14.19 -10.01 3.35
C GLY A 155 -12.87 -9.27 3.03
N GLN A 156 -11.92 -9.22 3.96
CA GLN A 156 -10.59 -8.65 3.72
C GLN A 156 -9.50 -9.71 3.73
N VAL A 157 -8.33 -9.36 3.18
CA VAL A 157 -7.10 -10.12 3.29
C VAL A 157 -6.02 -9.27 3.92
N LEU A 158 -5.10 -9.89 4.66
CA LEU A 158 -3.88 -9.26 5.14
C LEU A 158 -2.77 -9.50 4.14
N VAL A 159 -2.20 -8.44 3.60
CA VAL A 159 -1.07 -8.48 2.67
C VAL A 159 0.17 -7.99 3.39
N ALA A 160 1.23 -8.81 3.40
CA ALA A 160 2.58 -8.34 3.66
C ALA A 160 3.08 -7.61 2.42
N VAL A 161 3.24 -6.30 2.55
CA VAL A 161 3.65 -5.44 1.44
C VAL A 161 5.15 -5.65 1.22
N LYS A 162 5.51 -5.91 -0.03
CA LYS A 162 6.90 -6.13 -0.47
C LYS A 162 7.42 -4.93 -1.25
N ALA A 163 6.55 -4.30 -2.04
CA ALA A 163 6.85 -3.10 -2.80
C ALA A 163 5.65 -2.16 -2.80
N CYS A 164 5.91 -0.85 -2.71
CA CYS A 164 4.91 0.19 -2.88
C CYS A 164 5.41 1.21 -3.91
N ALA A 165 4.65 1.42 -4.99
CA ALA A 165 5.01 2.43 -5.96
C ALA A 165 4.46 3.80 -5.58
N ILE A 166 5.29 4.82 -5.73
CA ILE A 166 4.92 6.20 -5.46
C ILE A 166 4.32 6.82 -6.72
N ASN A 167 3.22 7.54 -6.52
CA ASN A 167 2.46 8.21 -7.55
C ASN A 167 2.17 9.67 -7.15
N TYR A 168 1.91 10.54 -8.13
CA TYR A 168 1.62 11.94 -7.83
C TYR A 168 0.39 12.16 -6.92
N PRO A 169 -0.69 11.35 -6.98
CA PRO A 169 -1.76 11.41 -5.99
C PRO A 169 -1.30 11.22 -4.54
N ASP A 170 -0.25 10.44 -4.27
CA ASP A 170 0.27 10.26 -2.91
C ASP A 170 0.78 11.57 -2.33
N VAL A 171 1.44 12.40 -3.15
CA VAL A 171 1.87 13.77 -2.80
C VAL A 171 0.65 14.64 -2.44
N LEU A 172 -0.37 14.62 -3.29
CA LEU A 172 -1.56 15.45 -3.09
C LEU A 172 -2.39 15.00 -1.89
N ILE A 173 -2.40 13.69 -1.58
CA ILE A 173 -3.13 13.11 -0.46
C ILE A 173 -2.53 13.57 0.88
N ILE A 174 -1.20 13.52 1.04
CA ILE A 174 -0.55 13.96 2.30
C ILE A 174 -0.69 15.48 2.52
N GLU A 175 -0.80 16.26 1.44
CA GLU A 175 -1.00 17.71 1.46
C GLU A 175 -2.48 18.14 1.58
N ASP A 176 -3.44 17.22 1.67
CA ASP A 176 -4.90 17.49 1.62
C ASP A 176 -5.38 18.24 0.37
N LYS A 177 -4.63 18.14 -0.74
CA LYS A 177 -4.94 18.75 -2.03
C LYS A 177 -5.64 17.80 -3.00
N TYR A 178 -5.82 16.54 -2.62
CA TYR A 178 -6.55 15.56 -3.43
C TYR A 178 -8.05 15.54 -3.12
N GLN A 179 -8.84 15.05 -4.09
CA GLN A 179 -10.30 14.93 -3.97
C GLN A 179 -10.76 13.92 -2.90
N PHE A 180 -9.93 12.93 -2.61
CA PHE A 180 -10.13 11.96 -1.54
C PHE A 180 -9.13 12.24 -0.41
N LYS A 181 -9.62 12.26 0.83
CA LYS A 181 -8.83 12.59 2.02
C LYS A 181 -9.00 11.48 3.06
N PRO A 182 -8.05 10.55 3.20
CA PRO A 182 -8.09 9.54 4.24
C PRO A 182 -8.10 10.19 5.64
N GLN A 183 -8.72 9.52 6.61
CA GLN A 183 -8.64 9.96 8.00
C GLN A 183 -7.22 9.74 8.54
N ARG A 184 -6.64 10.77 9.16
CA ARG A 184 -5.33 10.65 9.83
C ARG A 184 -5.45 10.00 11.21
N PRO A 185 -4.42 9.25 11.65
CA PRO A 185 -3.20 8.95 10.92
C PRO A 185 -3.41 7.86 9.83
N PHE A 186 -2.73 8.00 8.69
CA PHE A 186 -2.72 6.99 7.63
C PHE A 186 -1.34 6.93 6.96
N ALA A 187 -0.97 5.78 6.39
CA ALA A 187 0.20 5.69 5.52
C ALA A 187 -0.17 6.05 4.07
N PRO A 188 0.60 6.90 3.36
CA PRO A 188 0.40 7.11 1.92
C PRO A 188 0.87 5.88 1.12
N GLY A 189 0.74 5.93 -0.21
CA GLY A 189 1.08 4.81 -1.09
C GLY A 189 -0.17 4.05 -1.51
N GLY A 190 -0.68 4.37 -2.70
CA GLY A 190 -1.90 3.78 -3.21
C GLY A 190 -1.73 2.50 -4.02
N GLU A 191 -0.52 2.08 -4.34
CA GLU A 191 -0.23 0.99 -5.29
C GLU A 191 0.85 0.06 -4.72
N ILE A 192 0.52 -1.22 -4.56
CA ILE A 192 1.36 -2.19 -3.86
C ILE A 192 1.55 -3.50 -4.62
N ALA A 193 2.57 -4.25 -4.24
CA ALA A 193 2.68 -5.67 -4.46
C ALA A 193 3.21 -6.36 -3.20
N GLY A 194 2.76 -7.60 -2.97
CA GLY A 194 3.02 -8.31 -1.73
C GLY A 194 2.55 -9.75 -1.72
N VAL A 195 2.47 -10.33 -0.52
CA VAL A 195 2.03 -11.71 -0.31
C VAL A 195 0.89 -11.73 0.70
N ILE A 196 -0.14 -12.52 0.44
CA ILE A 196 -1.23 -12.73 1.40
C ILE A 196 -0.71 -13.53 2.60
N GLU A 197 -0.80 -12.98 3.81
CA GLU A 197 -0.41 -13.65 5.06
C GLU A 197 -1.60 -14.20 5.85
N ALA A 198 -2.78 -13.57 5.73
CA ALA A 198 -3.98 -14.03 6.40
C ALA A 198 -5.24 -13.68 5.61
N LEU A 199 -6.30 -14.45 5.84
CA LEU A 199 -7.61 -14.28 5.21
C LEU A 199 -8.64 -13.95 6.29
N GLY A 200 -9.48 -12.95 6.03
CA GLY A 200 -10.69 -12.73 6.79
C GLY A 200 -11.78 -13.74 6.43
N GLU A 201 -12.83 -13.80 7.25
CA GLU A 201 -13.99 -14.66 7.00
C GLU A 201 -14.62 -14.38 5.62
N GLY A 202 -15.01 -15.44 4.90
CA GLY A 202 -15.74 -15.33 3.63
C GLY A 202 -14.87 -15.22 2.38
N ILE A 203 -13.54 -15.17 2.52
CA ILE A 203 -12.61 -15.22 1.39
C ILE A 203 -12.46 -16.66 0.91
N THR A 204 -12.67 -16.89 -0.40
CA THR A 204 -12.62 -18.22 -1.02
C THR A 204 -11.74 -18.28 -2.27
N ASP A 205 -11.60 -17.17 -3.01
CA ASP A 205 -10.82 -17.09 -4.26
C ASP A 205 -9.31 -16.84 -4.04
N TRP A 206 -8.88 -16.77 -2.78
CA TRP A 206 -7.51 -16.44 -2.36
C TRP A 206 -7.02 -17.38 -1.26
N GLN A 207 -5.70 -17.58 -1.23
CA GLN A 207 -5.02 -18.37 -0.21
C GLN A 207 -3.80 -17.64 0.38
N VAL A 208 -3.42 -18.00 1.59
CA VAL A 208 -2.15 -17.55 2.19
C VAL A 208 -0.99 -18.00 1.30
N GLY A 209 -0.02 -17.12 1.09
CA GLY A 209 1.11 -17.31 0.18
C GLY A 209 0.87 -16.80 -1.25
N ASP A 210 -0.37 -16.45 -1.61
CA ASP A 210 -0.65 -15.85 -2.91
C ASP A 210 0.11 -14.53 -3.10
N ARG A 211 0.79 -14.41 -4.24
CA ARG A 211 1.49 -13.19 -4.64
C ARG A 211 0.50 -12.25 -5.31
N VAL A 212 0.44 -11.02 -4.84
CA VAL A 212 -0.56 -10.03 -5.26
C VAL A 212 0.06 -8.71 -5.67
N MET A 213 -0.65 -7.98 -6.51
CA MET A 213 -0.45 -6.56 -6.79
C MET A 213 -1.80 -5.85 -6.89
N GLY A 214 -1.85 -4.54 -6.66
CA GLY A 214 -3.11 -3.81 -6.72
C GLY A 214 -3.04 -2.35 -6.35
N VAL A 215 -4.16 -1.65 -6.58
CA VAL A 215 -4.35 -0.25 -6.19
C VAL A 215 -5.32 -0.18 -5.02
N ILE A 216 -4.76 0.06 -3.85
CA ILE A 216 -5.47 0.12 -2.56
C ILE A 216 -5.87 1.54 -2.16
N GLY A 217 -5.39 2.56 -2.88
CA GLY A 217 -5.73 3.96 -2.67
C GLY A 217 -4.84 4.67 -1.66
N HIS A 218 -4.60 4.06 -0.50
CA HIS A 218 -3.58 4.47 0.48
C HIS A 218 -3.25 3.28 1.40
N GLY A 219 -2.22 3.42 2.24
CA GLY A 219 -1.80 2.41 3.21
C GLY A 219 -0.60 1.56 2.76
N GLY A 220 -0.04 1.83 1.58
CA GLY A 220 1.01 1.02 0.98
C GLY A 220 2.41 1.24 1.53
N LEU A 221 2.70 2.41 2.11
CA LEU A 221 3.93 2.64 2.89
C LEU A 221 3.77 2.09 4.33
N ALA A 222 3.34 0.84 4.40
CA ALA A 222 3.25 0.03 5.61
C ALA A 222 3.69 -1.39 5.28
N SER A 223 4.38 -2.04 6.21
CA SER A 223 4.85 -3.43 6.06
C SER A 223 3.73 -4.45 5.91
N LYS A 224 2.54 -4.15 6.46
CA LYS A 224 1.33 -4.96 6.25
C LYS A 224 0.09 -4.09 6.11
N ILE A 225 -0.88 -4.56 5.34
CA ILE A 225 -2.16 -3.90 5.17
C ILE A 225 -3.31 -4.91 5.06
N ALA A 226 -4.40 -4.65 5.77
CA ALA A 226 -5.68 -5.32 5.53
C ALA A 226 -6.46 -4.59 4.43
N THR A 227 -6.85 -5.28 3.35
CA THR A 227 -7.55 -4.66 2.21
C THR A 227 -8.57 -5.60 1.56
N GLU A 228 -9.43 -5.03 0.72
CA GLU A 228 -10.42 -5.79 -0.04
C GLU A 228 -9.77 -6.52 -1.23
N PRO A 229 -9.96 -7.85 -1.36
CA PRO A 229 -9.36 -8.62 -2.45
C PRO A 229 -9.82 -8.21 -3.85
N GLN A 230 -10.96 -7.51 -4.00
CA GLN A 230 -11.43 -6.98 -5.29
C GLN A 230 -10.49 -5.92 -5.88
N ARG A 231 -9.57 -5.37 -5.07
CA ARG A 231 -8.53 -4.43 -5.51
C ARG A 231 -7.23 -5.11 -5.93
N LEU A 232 -7.14 -6.43 -5.76
CA LEU A 232 -5.94 -7.22 -5.95
C LEU A 232 -6.02 -8.07 -7.23
N TYR A 233 -4.86 -8.25 -7.83
CA TYR A 233 -4.62 -9.12 -8.97
C TYR A 233 -3.46 -10.05 -8.65
N ARG A 234 -3.47 -11.24 -9.22
CA ARG A 234 -2.38 -12.22 -9.04
C ARG A 234 -1.12 -11.71 -9.73
N LEU A 235 -0.03 -11.60 -8.97
CA LEU A 235 1.28 -11.28 -9.52
C LEU A 235 1.89 -12.56 -10.12
N PRO A 236 2.30 -12.59 -11.41
CA PRO A 236 2.91 -13.76 -12.01
C PRO A 236 4.21 -14.17 -11.31
N GLU A 237 4.49 -15.47 -11.25
CA GLU A 237 5.62 -16.00 -10.49
C GLU A 237 6.98 -15.50 -11.01
N ASP A 238 7.07 -15.23 -12.31
CA ASP A 238 8.27 -14.77 -13.02
C ASP A 238 8.55 -13.27 -12.86
N ARG A 239 7.68 -12.52 -12.17
CA ARG A 239 7.79 -11.06 -12.04
C ARG A 239 8.20 -10.64 -10.65
N SER A 240 9.01 -9.59 -10.53
CA SER A 240 9.37 -9.04 -9.22
C SER A 240 8.19 -8.28 -8.59
N PHE A 241 8.20 -8.12 -7.26
CA PHE A 241 7.21 -7.26 -6.59
C PHE A 241 7.34 -5.79 -7.00
N ALA A 242 8.56 -5.31 -7.29
CA ALA A 242 8.78 -3.96 -7.76
C ALA A 242 8.08 -3.71 -9.11
N GLU A 243 8.22 -4.64 -10.07
CA GLU A 243 7.49 -4.55 -11.34
C GLU A 243 5.98 -4.64 -11.14
N GLY A 244 5.51 -5.54 -10.26
CA GLY A 244 4.09 -5.69 -9.94
C GLY A 244 3.46 -4.42 -9.38
N ALA A 245 4.16 -3.77 -8.44
CA ALA A 245 3.72 -2.51 -7.85
C ALA A 245 3.74 -1.35 -8.87
N ALA A 246 4.34 -1.52 -10.04
CA ALA A 246 4.52 -0.47 -11.03
C ALA A 246 3.51 -0.50 -12.20
N LEU A 247 2.64 -1.52 -12.27
CA LEU A 247 1.79 -1.77 -13.43
C LEU A 247 0.41 -1.12 -13.35
N ILE A 248 -0.39 -1.45 -12.33
CA ILE A 248 -1.85 -1.32 -12.42
C ILE A 248 -2.29 0.13 -12.53
N LEU A 249 -1.87 1.02 -11.63
CA LEU A 249 -2.39 2.38 -11.58
C LEU A 249 -2.10 3.14 -12.88
N THR A 250 -0.88 3.01 -13.40
CA THR A 250 -0.48 3.74 -14.60
C THR A 250 -1.07 3.12 -15.87
N TYR A 251 -0.91 1.81 -16.06
CA TYR A 251 -1.35 1.17 -17.30
C TYR A 251 -2.87 1.01 -17.38
N ALA A 252 -3.57 0.76 -16.27
CA ALA A 252 -5.03 0.69 -16.27
C ALA A 252 -5.67 2.07 -16.51
N THR A 253 -5.05 3.14 -15.98
CA THR A 253 -5.45 4.52 -16.33
C THR A 253 -5.25 4.78 -17.82
N THR A 254 -4.09 4.40 -18.36
CA THR A 254 -3.75 4.67 -19.75
C THR A 254 -4.55 3.85 -20.74
N ILE A 255 -4.80 2.57 -20.51
CA ILE A 255 -5.59 1.75 -21.45
C ILE A 255 -7.03 2.23 -21.54
N HIS A 256 -7.64 2.61 -20.40
CA HIS A 256 -8.94 3.27 -20.37
C HIS A 256 -8.92 4.60 -21.14
N ALA A 257 -7.87 5.41 -20.94
CA ALA A 257 -7.70 6.67 -21.64
C ALA A 257 -7.61 6.48 -23.15
N LEU A 258 -6.75 5.56 -23.62
CA LEU A 258 -6.47 5.41 -25.05
C LEU A 258 -7.60 4.69 -25.80
N LEU A 259 -8.15 3.60 -25.26
CA LEU A 259 -9.13 2.79 -25.97
C LEU A 259 -10.55 3.31 -25.80
N ASP A 260 -10.98 3.60 -24.56
CA ASP A 260 -12.38 3.97 -24.32
C ASP A 260 -12.62 5.46 -24.60
N ARG A 261 -11.73 6.32 -24.08
CA ARG A 261 -11.89 7.77 -24.19
C ARG A 261 -11.30 8.31 -25.49
N GLY A 262 -10.11 7.82 -25.84
CA GLY A 262 -9.35 8.23 -27.01
C GLY A 262 -9.71 7.50 -28.29
N ARG A 263 -10.33 6.31 -28.21
CA ARG A 263 -10.64 5.48 -29.38
C ARG A 263 -9.44 5.36 -30.31
N LEU A 264 -8.25 5.16 -29.73
CA LEU A 264 -6.99 5.09 -30.48
C LEU A 264 -7.02 3.87 -31.41
N ALA A 265 -6.72 4.09 -32.68
CA ALA A 265 -6.63 3.06 -33.69
C ALA A 265 -5.22 2.97 -34.30
N GLU A 266 -4.92 1.84 -34.94
CA GLU A 266 -3.68 1.65 -35.68
C GLU A 266 -3.48 2.74 -36.74
N GLY A 267 -2.24 3.19 -36.90
CA GLY A 267 -1.87 4.24 -37.84
C GLY A 267 -2.17 5.67 -37.37
N GLN A 268 -2.92 5.84 -36.28
CA GLN A 268 -3.18 7.18 -35.72
C GLN A 268 -1.95 7.77 -35.02
N SER A 269 -1.94 9.09 -34.93
CA SER A 269 -0.91 9.89 -34.28
C SER A 269 -1.28 10.23 -32.83
N LEU A 270 -0.35 9.97 -31.91
CA LEU A 270 -0.50 10.19 -30.48
C LEU A 270 0.58 11.16 -29.98
N LEU A 271 0.17 12.31 -29.42
CA LEU A 271 1.06 13.19 -28.65
C LEU A 271 0.93 12.86 -27.17
N VAL A 272 2.03 12.53 -26.50
CA VAL A 272 2.07 12.26 -25.05
C VAL A 272 2.81 13.40 -24.35
N LEU A 273 2.11 14.16 -23.50
CA LEU A 273 2.76 15.16 -22.64
C LEU A 273 3.29 14.52 -21.36
N GLY A 274 4.36 15.10 -20.78
CA GLY A 274 4.98 14.54 -19.58
C GLY A 274 5.47 13.10 -19.79
N ALA A 275 5.91 12.78 -21.01
CA ALA A 275 5.99 11.41 -21.52
C ALA A 275 6.95 10.49 -20.77
N ALA A 276 7.89 11.04 -20.00
CA ALA A 276 8.83 10.28 -19.20
C ALA A 276 8.31 9.88 -17.81
N GLY A 277 7.14 10.36 -17.38
CA GLY A 277 6.52 9.92 -16.11
C GLY A 277 5.86 8.54 -16.24
N GLY A 278 5.46 7.93 -15.12
CA GLY A 278 4.86 6.58 -15.11
C GLY A 278 3.68 6.39 -16.08
N VAL A 279 2.69 7.29 -16.05
CA VAL A 279 1.56 7.26 -17.02
C VAL A 279 1.97 7.65 -18.44
N GLY A 280 3.02 8.44 -18.60
CA GLY A 280 3.53 8.86 -19.92
C GLY A 280 4.21 7.70 -20.64
N LEU A 281 5.08 6.96 -19.93
CA LEU A 281 5.74 5.78 -20.49
C LEU A 281 4.71 4.68 -20.79
N ALA A 282 3.71 4.48 -19.92
CA ALA A 282 2.60 3.58 -20.20
C ALA A 282 1.84 3.99 -21.48
N ALA A 283 1.63 5.29 -21.71
CA ALA A 283 0.97 5.80 -22.92
C ALA A 283 1.80 5.58 -24.19
N ILE A 284 3.12 5.69 -24.09
CA ILE A 284 4.02 5.35 -25.20
C ILE A 284 3.89 3.86 -25.52
N GLU A 285 4.12 2.98 -24.54
CA GLU A 285 4.15 1.54 -24.78
C GLU A 285 2.80 1.01 -25.27
N LEU A 286 1.69 1.44 -24.67
CA LEU A 286 0.35 1.08 -25.14
C LEU A 286 0.06 1.69 -26.52
N GLY A 287 0.42 2.94 -26.77
CA GLY A 287 0.29 3.55 -28.09
C GLY A 287 1.00 2.72 -29.18
N LYS A 288 2.23 2.29 -28.92
CA LYS A 288 2.99 1.42 -29.82
C LYS A 288 2.37 0.02 -29.94
N ALA A 289 1.88 -0.55 -28.84
CA ALA A 289 1.16 -1.83 -28.87
C ALA A 289 -0.15 -1.76 -29.68
N TYR A 290 -0.74 -0.58 -29.84
CA TYR A 290 -1.92 -0.38 -30.70
C TYR A 290 -1.57 0.19 -32.08
N GLY A 291 -0.29 0.17 -32.47
CA GLY A 291 0.14 0.55 -33.83
C GLY A 291 0.09 2.05 -34.11
N ALA A 292 0.08 2.89 -33.08
CA ALA A 292 0.12 4.34 -33.24
C ALA A 292 1.54 4.85 -33.55
N ARG A 293 1.61 6.01 -34.21
CA ARG A 293 2.81 6.86 -34.24
C ARG A 293 2.80 7.72 -32.99
N VAL A 294 3.81 7.59 -32.14
CA VAL A 294 3.89 8.25 -30.84
C VAL A 294 4.96 9.34 -30.84
N VAL A 295 4.54 10.57 -30.54
CA VAL A 295 5.42 11.71 -30.29
C VAL A 295 5.43 12.00 -28.79
N ALA A 296 6.60 11.94 -28.17
CA ALA A 296 6.78 12.11 -26.74
C ALA A 296 7.30 13.52 -26.41
N ALA A 297 6.51 14.29 -25.67
CA ALA A 297 6.90 15.62 -25.21
C ALA A 297 7.40 15.56 -23.75
N VAL A 298 8.62 16.05 -23.52
CA VAL A 298 9.37 15.91 -22.27
C VAL A 298 10.11 17.20 -21.90
N SER A 299 10.71 17.24 -20.70
CA SER A 299 11.37 18.44 -20.17
C SER A 299 12.91 18.40 -20.16
N SER A 300 13.54 17.33 -20.67
CA SER A 300 15.00 17.18 -20.71
C SER A 300 15.44 16.09 -21.68
N GLU A 301 16.71 16.11 -22.07
CA GLU A 301 17.34 15.08 -22.92
C GLU A 301 17.30 13.69 -22.28
N GLU A 302 17.58 13.58 -20.98
CA GLU A 302 17.50 12.32 -20.24
C GLU A 302 16.09 11.71 -20.31
N LYS A 303 15.06 12.55 -20.17
CA LYS A 303 13.66 12.13 -20.31
C LYS A 303 13.31 11.77 -21.75
N ALA A 304 13.92 12.43 -22.73
CA ALA A 304 13.75 12.09 -24.15
C ALA A 304 14.36 10.72 -24.46
N ALA A 305 15.55 10.43 -23.92
CA ALA A 305 16.18 9.12 -24.05
C ALA A 305 15.30 8.01 -23.44
N ALA A 306 14.72 8.24 -22.25
CA ALA A 306 13.79 7.30 -21.64
C ALA A 306 12.53 7.06 -22.49
N ALA A 307 11.94 8.12 -23.06
CA ALA A 307 10.77 8.02 -23.93
C ALA A 307 11.07 7.27 -25.24
N LYS A 308 12.22 7.53 -25.87
CA LYS A 308 12.68 6.77 -27.05
C LYS A 308 12.90 5.31 -26.73
N ALA A 309 13.54 5.01 -25.59
CA ALA A 309 13.75 3.65 -25.15
C ALA A 309 12.43 2.90 -24.89
N ALA A 310 11.35 3.61 -24.55
CA ALA A 310 9.99 3.06 -24.43
C ALA A 310 9.24 2.89 -25.76
N GLY A 311 9.82 3.36 -26.88
CA GLY A 311 9.30 3.16 -28.22
C GLY A 311 8.71 4.41 -28.87
N ALA A 312 8.87 5.61 -28.30
CA ALA A 312 8.46 6.84 -28.96
C ALA A 312 9.20 7.03 -30.31
N ASP A 313 8.46 7.38 -31.36
CA ASP A 313 9.00 7.59 -32.70
C ASP A 313 9.76 8.93 -32.81
N GLU A 314 9.30 9.93 -32.07
CA GLU A 314 9.89 11.27 -32.02
C GLU A 314 9.80 11.83 -30.59
N THR A 315 10.72 12.73 -30.25
CA THR A 315 10.73 13.43 -28.96
C THR A 315 10.82 14.93 -29.14
N ILE A 316 10.06 15.67 -28.33
CA ILE A 316 10.10 17.13 -28.25
C ILE A 316 10.49 17.51 -26.83
N ILE A 317 11.50 18.38 -26.70
CA ILE A 317 11.93 18.92 -25.41
C ILE A 317 11.38 20.33 -25.26
N TYR A 318 10.58 20.55 -24.23
CA TYR A 318 9.97 21.85 -23.92
C TYR A 318 10.49 22.44 -22.61
N GLY A 319 10.37 23.77 -22.48
CA GLY A 319 10.74 24.51 -21.27
C GLY A 319 9.76 24.33 -20.11
N ARG A 320 10.08 24.88 -18.94
CA ARG A 320 9.17 24.87 -17.78
C ARG A 320 8.31 26.12 -17.75
N ALA A 321 7.00 25.93 -17.54
CA ALA A 321 6.04 26.97 -17.23
C ALA A 321 6.44 27.79 -15.97
N PRO A 322 6.00 29.05 -15.82
CA PRO A 322 5.00 29.73 -16.66
C PRO A 322 5.55 30.15 -18.03
N PHE A 323 4.69 30.11 -19.05
CA PHE A 323 5.02 30.55 -20.41
C PHE A 323 4.47 31.94 -20.72
N ASP A 324 5.29 32.77 -21.36
CA ASP A 324 4.80 33.94 -22.07
C ASP A 324 4.12 33.55 -23.41
N LYS A 325 3.61 34.56 -24.12
CA LYS A 325 2.90 34.37 -25.39
C LYS A 325 3.81 33.79 -26.49
N ASP A 326 5.08 34.17 -26.53
CA ASP A 326 6.02 33.73 -27.56
C ASP A 326 6.48 32.30 -27.29
N GLN A 327 6.72 31.94 -26.02
CA GLN A 327 7.01 30.57 -25.60
C GLN A 327 5.84 29.63 -25.88
N SER A 328 4.60 30.04 -25.55
CA SER A 328 3.38 29.29 -25.86
C SER A 328 3.22 29.07 -27.37
N LYS A 329 3.42 30.12 -28.17
CA LYS A 329 3.38 30.03 -29.63
C LYS A 329 4.47 29.11 -30.17
N ALA A 330 5.70 29.23 -29.68
CA ALA A 330 6.82 28.39 -30.12
C ALA A 330 6.56 26.91 -29.85
N LEU A 331 6.03 26.57 -28.66
CA LEU A 331 5.65 25.21 -28.32
C LEU A 331 4.53 24.68 -29.23
N ALA A 332 3.53 25.51 -29.54
CA ALA A 332 2.44 25.13 -30.44
C ALA A 332 2.96 24.83 -31.86
N GLU A 333 3.91 25.63 -32.36
CA GLU A 333 4.53 25.38 -33.67
C GLU A 333 5.42 24.13 -33.67
N GLN A 334 6.14 23.84 -32.59
CA GLN A 334 6.88 22.58 -32.44
C GLN A 334 5.95 21.37 -32.50
N PHE A 335 4.84 21.40 -31.75
CA PHE A 335 3.85 20.31 -31.79
C PHE A 335 3.21 20.16 -33.17
N LYS A 336 2.83 21.26 -33.85
CA LYS A 336 2.30 21.20 -35.22
C LYS A 336 3.31 20.63 -36.21
N ALA A 337 4.58 21.00 -36.10
CA ALA A 337 5.62 20.49 -36.97
C ALA A 337 5.75 18.96 -36.84
N ALA A 338 5.75 18.44 -35.61
CA ALA A 338 5.82 17.00 -35.34
C ALA A 338 4.53 16.24 -35.70
N GLY A 339 3.35 16.86 -35.52
CA GLY A 339 2.06 16.32 -35.95
C GLY A 339 1.87 16.35 -37.47
N GLY A 340 2.67 17.14 -38.19
CA GLY A 340 2.56 17.32 -39.63
C GLY A 340 1.25 18.00 -40.04
N ARG A 341 0.87 17.85 -41.33
CA ARG A 341 -0.35 18.47 -41.88
C ARG A 341 -1.64 17.97 -41.22
N GLY A 342 -1.64 16.74 -40.72
CA GLY A 342 -2.81 16.11 -40.09
C GLY A 342 -3.04 16.58 -38.65
N GLY A 343 -1.99 17.00 -37.94
CA GLY A 343 -2.05 17.19 -36.48
C GLY A 343 -2.12 15.85 -35.76
N PHE A 344 -2.42 15.88 -34.46
CA PHE A 344 -2.54 14.67 -33.62
C PHE A 344 -3.97 14.18 -33.50
N ASP A 345 -4.22 12.90 -33.80
CA ASP A 345 -5.52 12.24 -33.62
C ASP A 345 -5.89 12.15 -32.14
N VAL A 346 -4.89 11.87 -31.29
CA VAL A 346 -5.06 11.76 -29.83
C VAL A 346 -3.96 12.55 -29.14
N ILE A 347 -4.34 13.34 -28.13
CA ILE A 347 -3.41 14.02 -27.23
C ILE A 347 -3.63 13.47 -25.83
N TYR A 348 -2.58 12.93 -25.21
CA TYR A 348 -2.59 12.41 -23.85
C TYR A 348 -1.94 13.43 -22.91
N ASP A 349 -2.74 14.09 -22.07
CA ASP A 349 -2.27 15.16 -21.17
C ASP A 349 -2.43 14.80 -19.68
N PRO A 350 -1.35 14.32 -19.04
CA PRO A 350 -1.26 14.16 -17.60
C PRO A 350 -0.65 15.37 -16.90
N VAL A 351 -0.44 16.51 -17.59
CA VAL A 351 0.33 17.67 -17.12
C VAL A 351 -0.55 18.88 -16.81
N GLY A 352 -1.41 19.28 -17.75
CA GLY A 352 -2.24 20.48 -17.65
C GLY A 352 -1.48 21.80 -17.84
N GLY A 353 -1.95 22.87 -17.19
CA GLY A 353 -1.31 24.19 -17.18
C GLY A 353 -1.06 24.80 -18.57
N ASP A 354 0.04 25.54 -18.69
CA ASP A 354 0.40 26.29 -19.91
C ASP A 354 0.74 25.40 -21.12
N TYR A 355 0.86 24.08 -20.92
CA TYR A 355 1.13 23.12 -21.99
C TYR A 355 -0.13 22.74 -22.77
N ALA A 356 -1.31 22.91 -22.17
CA ALA A 356 -2.57 22.39 -22.70
C ALA A 356 -3.03 23.11 -23.97
N GLU A 357 -2.98 24.45 -24.00
CA GLU A 357 -3.37 25.21 -25.18
C GLU A 357 -2.43 24.95 -26.39
N PRO A 358 -1.09 24.98 -26.25
CA PRO A 358 -0.18 24.60 -27.33
C PRO A 358 -0.46 23.22 -27.89
N ALA A 359 -0.71 22.22 -27.02
CA ALA A 359 -1.05 20.88 -27.44
C ALA A 359 -2.38 20.86 -28.20
N LEU A 360 -3.44 21.47 -27.66
CA LEU A 360 -4.75 21.54 -28.33
C LEU A 360 -4.68 22.22 -29.70
N ARG A 361 -3.81 23.23 -29.90
CA ARG A 361 -3.59 23.86 -31.22
C ARG A 361 -3.02 22.91 -32.27
N SER A 362 -2.31 21.86 -31.85
CA SER A 362 -1.71 20.84 -32.72
C SER A 362 -2.64 19.65 -33.00
N ILE A 363 -3.84 19.64 -32.41
CA ILE A 363 -4.80 18.55 -32.60
C ILE A 363 -5.32 18.49 -34.05
N ALA A 364 -5.56 17.27 -34.51
CA ALA A 364 -6.21 16.98 -35.78
C ALA A 364 -7.69 17.40 -35.75
N TRP A 365 -8.29 17.50 -36.94
CA TRP A 365 -9.75 17.54 -37.05
C TRP A 365 -10.36 16.29 -36.41
N GLU A 366 -11.40 16.45 -35.58
CA GLU A 366 -12.02 15.33 -34.85
C GLU A 366 -11.06 14.55 -33.92
N GLY A 367 -9.96 15.19 -33.54
CA GLY A 367 -9.03 14.62 -32.57
C GLY A 367 -9.62 14.58 -31.16
N ARG A 368 -8.97 13.81 -30.26
CA ARG A 368 -9.41 13.62 -28.88
C ARG A 368 -8.33 14.08 -27.91
N TYR A 369 -8.63 15.10 -27.11
CA TYR A 369 -7.78 15.58 -26.04
C TYR A 369 -8.13 14.87 -24.73
N LEU A 370 -7.24 14.02 -24.24
CA LEU A 370 -7.43 13.22 -23.04
C LEU A 370 -6.90 13.97 -21.82
N VAL A 371 -7.81 14.37 -20.94
CA VAL A 371 -7.52 15.07 -19.69
C VAL A 371 -7.28 14.04 -18.59
N VAL A 372 -6.01 13.84 -18.21
CA VAL A 372 -5.59 12.80 -17.26
C VAL A 372 -5.15 13.37 -15.92
N GLY A 373 -4.50 14.54 -15.89
CA GLY A 373 -3.98 15.13 -14.66
C GLY A 373 -3.50 16.57 -14.80
N PHE A 374 -3.29 17.23 -13.66
CA PHE A 374 -2.92 18.64 -13.57
C PHE A 374 -1.71 18.96 -12.66
N PRO A 375 -0.60 18.20 -12.65
CA PRO A 375 0.59 18.58 -11.88
C PRO A 375 1.09 20.01 -12.13
N ALA A 376 0.89 20.56 -13.34
CA ALA A 376 1.24 21.93 -13.71
C ALA A 376 0.11 22.97 -13.49
N GLY A 377 -1.00 22.57 -12.88
CA GLY A 377 -2.19 23.40 -12.67
C GLY A 377 -3.32 23.11 -13.66
N ILE A 378 -4.53 23.55 -13.31
CA ILE A 378 -5.72 23.34 -14.15
C ILE A 378 -5.72 24.37 -15.29
N PRO A 379 -5.72 23.94 -16.57
CA PRO A 379 -5.66 24.86 -17.70
C PRO A 379 -6.99 25.56 -17.97
N LYS A 380 -6.93 26.76 -18.54
CA LYS A 380 -8.09 27.43 -19.17
C LYS A 380 -8.08 27.16 -20.66
N LEU A 381 -8.85 26.17 -21.12
CA LEU A 381 -8.86 25.79 -22.53
C LEU A 381 -9.59 26.84 -23.40
N PRO A 382 -9.00 27.26 -24.54
CA PRO A 382 -9.67 28.14 -25.49
C PRO A 382 -10.72 27.35 -26.31
N LEU A 383 -11.99 27.39 -25.88
CA LEU A 383 -13.08 26.62 -26.49
C LEU A 383 -13.36 26.96 -27.96
N ASN A 384 -12.89 28.10 -28.46
CA ASN A 384 -12.94 28.35 -29.90
C ASN A 384 -12.10 27.32 -30.69
N LEU A 385 -11.05 26.74 -30.10
CA LEU A 385 -10.28 25.68 -30.75
C LEU A 385 -11.08 24.37 -30.86
N THR A 386 -11.88 24.02 -29.85
CA THR A 386 -12.70 22.80 -29.91
C THR A 386 -13.75 22.91 -31.00
N LEU A 387 -14.36 24.10 -31.16
CA LEU A 387 -15.25 24.42 -32.26
C LEU A 387 -14.54 24.33 -33.62
N LEU A 388 -13.39 25.00 -33.79
CA LEU A 388 -12.70 25.10 -35.07
C LEU A 388 -12.05 23.79 -35.54
N LYS A 389 -11.78 22.87 -34.60
CA LYS A 389 -11.19 21.55 -34.88
C LYS A 389 -12.22 20.42 -34.85
N SER A 390 -13.46 20.69 -34.49
CA SER A 390 -14.48 19.68 -34.17
C SER A 390 -13.95 18.58 -33.27
N CYS A 391 -13.10 18.93 -32.30
CA CYS A 391 -12.38 17.97 -31.48
C CYS A 391 -13.05 17.76 -30.12
N ASP A 392 -12.85 16.58 -29.55
CA ASP A 392 -13.35 16.24 -28.21
C ASP A 392 -12.34 16.63 -27.12
N VAL A 393 -12.85 17.08 -25.97
CA VAL A 393 -12.07 17.14 -24.72
C VAL A 393 -12.65 16.10 -23.77
N CYS A 394 -11.90 15.03 -23.53
CA CYS A 394 -12.36 13.85 -22.82
C CYS A 394 -11.71 13.74 -21.43
N GLY A 395 -12.51 13.81 -20.38
CA GLY A 395 -12.06 13.44 -19.04
C GLY A 395 -11.72 11.96 -18.93
N VAL A 396 -10.62 11.65 -18.24
CA VAL A 396 -10.17 10.30 -17.90
C VAL A 396 -10.16 10.16 -16.37
N PHE A 397 -11.07 9.34 -15.83
CA PHE A 397 -11.13 9.08 -14.39
C PHE A 397 -11.24 7.58 -14.14
N TRP A 398 -10.09 6.90 -14.22
CA TRP A 398 -10.01 5.44 -14.12
C TRP A 398 -10.63 4.87 -12.84
N GLY A 399 -10.36 5.45 -11.67
CA GLY A 399 -10.94 4.95 -10.41
C GLY A 399 -12.48 4.95 -10.42
N ALA A 400 -13.11 5.96 -11.02
CA ALA A 400 -14.56 6.00 -11.17
C ALA A 400 -15.08 5.05 -12.26
N PHE A 401 -14.32 4.85 -13.33
CA PHE A 401 -14.63 3.86 -14.37
C PHE A 401 -14.58 2.44 -13.80
N ALA A 402 -13.48 2.06 -13.14
CA ALA A 402 -13.31 0.74 -12.55
C ALA A 402 -14.38 0.39 -11.50
N ALA A 403 -14.86 1.40 -10.75
CA ALA A 403 -15.95 1.20 -9.79
C ALA A 403 -17.34 1.07 -10.45
N ARG A 404 -17.59 1.77 -11.56
CA ARG A 404 -18.90 1.79 -12.25
C ARG A 404 -19.06 0.65 -13.24
N ASP A 405 -17.97 0.24 -13.87
CA ASP A 405 -17.91 -0.84 -14.85
C ASP A 405 -16.72 -1.78 -14.53
N PRO A 406 -16.84 -2.58 -13.45
CA PRO A 406 -15.77 -3.49 -13.03
C PRO A 406 -15.47 -4.57 -14.08
N GLN A 407 -16.44 -4.95 -14.91
CA GLN A 407 -16.25 -5.95 -15.95
C GLN A 407 -15.40 -5.42 -17.10
N ALA A 408 -15.67 -4.20 -17.58
CA ALA A 408 -14.84 -3.58 -18.61
C ALA A 408 -13.41 -3.32 -18.08
N ASN A 409 -13.28 -2.90 -16.83
CA ASN A 409 -11.95 -2.75 -16.21
C ASN A 409 -11.20 -4.09 -16.10
N ALA A 410 -11.87 -5.18 -15.72
CA ALA A 410 -11.25 -6.51 -15.68
C ALA A 410 -10.72 -6.93 -17.06
N ALA A 411 -11.50 -6.71 -18.13
CA ALA A 411 -11.07 -6.98 -19.49
C ALA A 411 -9.84 -6.15 -19.93
N HIS A 412 -9.78 -4.89 -19.50
CA HIS A 412 -8.59 -4.06 -19.70
C HIS A 412 -7.38 -4.62 -18.96
N VAL A 413 -7.55 -4.99 -17.69
CA VAL A 413 -6.45 -5.57 -16.90
C VAL A 413 -5.97 -6.89 -17.52
N ASP A 414 -6.86 -7.78 -17.93
CA ASP A 414 -6.49 -9.01 -18.65
C ASP A 414 -5.68 -8.73 -19.91
N THR A 415 -6.05 -7.68 -20.65
CA THR A 415 -5.30 -7.21 -21.82
C THR A 415 -3.91 -6.73 -21.45
N LEU A 416 -3.76 -6.00 -20.33
CA LEU A 416 -2.46 -5.57 -19.82
C LEU A 416 -1.59 -6.76 -19.45
N PHE A 417 -2.12 -7.75 -18.73
CA PHE A 417 -1.39 -8.96 -18.39
C PHE A 417 -0.92 -9.73 -19.63
N ARG A 418 -1.77 -9.81 -20.66
CA ARG A 418 -1.41 -10.40 -21.95
C ARG A 418 -0.25 -9.64 -22.61
N LEU A 419 -0.36 -8.32 -22.75
CA LEU A 419 0.68 -7.48 -23.36
C LEU A 419 2.00 -7.54 -22.58
N TRP A 420 1.93 -7.61 -21.25
CA TRP A 420 3.11 -7.69 -20.39
C TRP A 420 3.83 -9.03 -20.56
N ARG A 421 3.06 -10.13 -20.66
CA ARG A 421 3.59 -11.47 -20.96
C ARG A 421 4.22 -11.56 -22.35
N GLU A 422 3.63 -10.89 -23.33
CA GLU A 422 4.17 -10.77 -24.70
C GLU A 422 5.40 -9.84 -24.77
N GLY A 423 5.79 -9.17 -23.68
CA GLY A 423 6.90 -8.22 -23.65
C GLY A 423 6.63 -6.91 -24.41
N ARG A 424 5.36 -6.62 -24.73
CA ARG A 424 4.95 -5.43 -25.48
C ARG A 424 4.76 -4.20 -24.60
N ILE A 425 4.58 -4.43 -23.30
CA ILE A 425 4.65 -3.41 -22.26
C ILE A 425 5.60 -3.90 -21.18
N ALA A 426 6.30 -2.98 -20.51
CA ALA A 426 7.25 -3.28 -19.45
C ALA A 426 7.28 -2.13 -18.43
N PRO A 427 6.55 -2.25 -17.29
CA PRO A 427 6.57 -1.23 -16.24
C PRO A 427 7.99 -0.85 -15.83
N ARG A 428 8.36 0.41 -16.06
CA ARG A 428 9.74 0.87 -15.83
C ARG A 428 9.94 1.35 -14.40
N VAL A 429 10.43 0.46 -13.55
CA VAL A 429 11.02 0.82 -12.25
C VAL A 429 12.42 1.35 -12.51
N THR A 430 12.63 2.65 -12.30
CA THR A 430 13.92 3.30 -12.57
C THR A 430 14.74 3.52 -11.31
N GLU A 431 14.09 3.52 -10.15
CA GLU A 431 14.73 3.77 -8.86
C GLU A 431 13.93 3.11 -7.76
N THR A 432 14.67 2.44 -6.85
CA THR A 432 14.13 1.86 -5.64
C THR A 432 14.64 2.60 -4.41
N PHE A 433 13.82 2.64 -3.37
CA PHE A 433 14.11 3.29 -2.10
C PHE A 433 13.91 2.27 -0.98
N ALA A 434 14.78 2.30 0.04
CA ALA A 434 14.53 1.57 1.28
C ALA A 434 13.27 2.10 1.97
N PHE A 435 12.61 1.25 2.75
CA PHE A 435 11.34 1.57 3.43
C PHE A 435 11.38 2.89 4.22
N GLU A 436 12.43 3.08 5.02
CA GLU A 436 12.63 4.27 5.85
C GLU A 436 12.77 5.55 5.02
N ARG A 437 13.11 5.42 3.74
CA ARG A 437 13.27 6.52 2.78
C ARG A 437 12.04 6.74 1.90
N GLY A 438 10.89 6.19 2.25
CA GLY A 438 9.65 6.41 1.49
C GLY A 438 9.27 7.89 1.35
N GLY A 439 9.58 8.71 2.35
CA GLY A 439 9.44 10.18 2.26
C GLY A 439 10.29 10.79 1.14
N ASP A 440 11.54 10.35 0.96
CA ASP A 440 12.42 10.83 -0.12
C ASP A 440 11.85 10.49 -1.50
N ALA A 441 11.24 9.31 -1.65
CA ALA A 441 10.60 8.90 -2.89
C ALA A 441 9.41 9.81 -3.25
N ILE A 442 8.58 10.16 -2.26
CA ILE A 442 7.48 11.13 -2.42
C ILE A 442 8.03 12.53 -2.72
N ALA A 443 9.09 12.97 -2.04
CA ALA A 443 9.73 14.26 -2.31
C ALA A 443 10.24 14.36 -3.74
N LYS A 444 10.89 13.31 -4.25
CA LYS A 444 11.37 13.25 -5.64
C LYS A 444 10.21 13.28 -6.64
N MET A 445 9.10 12.60 -6.35
CA MET A 445 7.87 12.66 -7.14
C MET A 445 7.30 14.09 -7.17
N ALA A 446 7.21 14.75 -6.01
CA ALA A 446 6.72 16.12 -5.87
C ALA A 446 7.57 17.12 -6.68
N ALA A 447 8.90 16.95 -6.66
CA ALA A 447 9.85 17.76 -7.42
C ALA A 447 9.84 17.51 -8.95
N ARG A 448 8.98 16.60 -9.45
CA ARG A 448 8.88 16.18 -10.86
C ARG A 448 10.21 15.61 -11.40
N GLY A 449 11.00 15.03 -10.51
CA GLY A 449 12.30 14.42 -10.80
C GLY A 449 12.23 12.96 -11.25
N ALA A 450 11.04 12.33 -11.16
CA ALA A 450 10.86 10.94 -11.56
C ALA A 450 10.94 10.75 -13.09
N ILE A 451 11.59 9.65 -13.49
CA ILE A 451 11.49 9.04 -14.81
C ILE A 451 10.88 7.67 -14.57
N GLY A 452 9.79 7.29 -15.21
CA GLY A 452 9.07 6.06 -14.90
C GLY A 452 8.54 6.00 -13.47
N LYS A 453 8.74 4.86 -12.81
CA LYS A 453 8.17 4.53 -11.50
C LYS A 453 9.25 4.51 -10.42
N LEU A 454 8.95 5.20 -9.32
CA LEU A 454 9.72 5.13 -8.08
C LEU A 454 9.04 4.08 -7.19
N VAL A 455 9.82 3.14 -6.66
CA VAL A 455 9.31 2.06 -5.82
C VAL A 455 10.00 2.10 -4.46
N VAL A 456 9.23 1.97 -3.40
CA VAL A 456 9.75 1.75 -2.05
C VAL A 456 9.70 0.24 -1.78
N GLU A 457 10.86 -0.34 -1.45
CA GLU A 457 10.98 -1.73 -1.02
C GLU A 457 10.70 -1.81 0.48
N VAL A 458 9.69 -2.61 0.83
CA VAL A 458 9.11 -2.61 2.19
C VAL A 458 9.62 -3.80 3.02
N GLY A 459 10.06 -4.89 2.37
CA GLY A 459 10.72 -6.03 3.01
C GLY A 459 10.57 -7.33 2.22
#